data_AF-A0A925BSB4-F1
#
_entry.id   AF-A0A925BSB4-F1
#
_cell.length_a   1.000
_cell.length_b   1.000
_cell.length_c   1.000
_cell.angle_alpha   90.00
_cell.angle_beta   90.00
_cell.angle_gamma   90.00
#
_symmetry.space_group_name_H-M   'P 1'
#
loop_
_entity.id
_entity.type
_entity.pdbx_description
1 polymer ?
#
loop_
_entity_poly.entity_id
_entity_poly.type
_entity_poly.pdbx_seq_one_letter_code
_entity_poly.pdbx_strand_id
1 'polypeptide(L)' 'PPARQVFFRGTVRLRYKDDAGLPQTRSVHLVLRRGQQGDPLVTLNLKPGEQRLVEFGMIYPPDATPPQVLTVKTLDNQAR' A
#
# COMPACT_ATOMS: atom_id res chain seq x y z
N PRO A 1 24.30 16.71 10.46
CA PRO A 1 23.61 15.44 10.13
C PRO A 1 22.89 15.54 8.77
N PRO A 2 23.07 14.61 7.82
CA PRO A 2 22.38 14.70 6.54
C PRO A 2 20.87 14.59 6.76
N ALA A 3 20.10 15.46 6.09
CA ALA A 3 18.64 15.46 6.19
C ALA A 3 18.10 14.08 5.81
N ARG A 4 17.27 13.50 6.68
CA ARG A 4 16.60 12.22 6.45
C ARG A 4 15.70 12.40 5.22
N GLN A 5 16.19 12.00 4.03
CA GLN A 5 15.54 12.32 2.74
C GLN A 5 14.20 11.57 2.61
N VAL A 6 13.14 12.16 3.17
CA VAL A 6 11.76 11.75 2.99
C VAL A 6 11.41 11.97 1.52
N PHE A 7 10.92 10.92 0.87
CA PHE A 7 10.59 10.90 -0.55
C PHE A 7 9.08 11.03 -0.79
N PHE A 8 8.30 10.48 0.15
CA PHE A 8 6.87 10.65 0.22
C PHE A 8 6.46 10.73 1.70
N ARG A 9 5.59 11.68 2.02
CA ARG A 9 4.84 11.68 3.28
C ARG A 9 3.41 12.06 2.97
N GLY A 10 2.47 11.27 3.47
CA GLY A 10 1.07 11.55 3.23
C GLY A 10 0.16 10.42 3.66
N THR A 11 -1.12 10.74 3.75
CA THR A 11 -2.14 9.74 4.02
C THR A 11 -2.55 9.09 2.70
N VAL A 12 -2.46 7.77 2.66
CA VAL A 12 -3.02 6.95 1.58
C VAL A 12 -4.27 6.26 2.08
N ARG A 13 -5.23 6.03 1.18
CA ARG A 13 -6.49 5.37 1.48
C ARG A 13 -6.63 4.13 0.60
N LEU A 14 -6.96 3.01 1.22
CA LEU A 14 -7.31 1.77 0.56
C LEU A 14 -8.77 1.43 0.82
N ARG A 15 -9.46 0.98 -0.21
CA ARG A 15 -10.82 0.46 -0.13
C ARG A 15 -10.88 -0.90 -0.79
N TYR A 16 -11.39 -1.90 -0.08
CA TYR A 16 -11.44 -3.28 -0.55
C TYR A 16 -12.56 -4.04 0.18
N LYS A 17 -12.86 -5.26 -0.26
CA LYS A 17 -13.73 -6.17 0.51
C LYS A 17 -12.88 -7.14 1.33
N ASP A 18 -13.23 -7.35 2.59
CA ASP A 18 -12.59 -8.40 3.39
C ASP A 18 -13.06 -9.81 2.98
N ASP A 19 -12.60 -10.82 3.70
CA ASP A 19 -12.92 -12.23 3.42
C ASP A 19 -14.39 -12.59 3.69
N ALA A 20 -15.11 -11.76 4.46
CA ALA A 20 -16.55 -11.84 4.64
C ALA A 20 -17.33 -11.06 3.55
N GLY A 21 -16.64 -10.42 2.60
CA GLY A 21 -17.22 -9.61 1.55
C GLY A 21 -17.65 -8.21 2.02
N LEU A 22 -17.33 -7.82 3.25
CA LEU A 22 -17.71 -6.52 3.81
C LEU A 22 -16.76 -5.44 3.32
N PRO A 23 -17.28 -4.24 2.98
CA PRO A 23 -16.44 -3.13 2.54
C PRO A 23 -15.58 -2.61 3.69
N GLN A 24 -14.27 -2.57 3.46
CA GLN A 24 -13.27 -2.03 4.37
C GLN A 24 -12.67 -0.75 3.80
N THR A 25 -12.45 0.24 4.67
CA THR A 25 -11.70 1.45 4.34
C THR A 25 -10.54 1.58 5.32
N ARG A 26 -9.31 1.61 4.78
CA ARG A 26 -8.08 1.72 5.56
C ARG A 26 -7.33 2.98 5.17
N SER A 27 -7.07 3.85 6.13
CA SER A 27 -6.24 5.05 5.94
C SER A 27 -4.91 4.85 6.65
N VAL A 28 -3.81 5.03 5.93
CA VAL A 28 -2.45 4.83 6.46
C VAL A 28 -1.66 6.12 6.28
N HIS A 29 -1.08 6.63 7.36
CA HIS A 29 -0.10 7.69 7.27
C HIS A 29 1.25 7.07 6.87
N LEU A 30 1.64 7.26 5.61
CA LEU A 30 2.80 6.63 5.01
C LEU A 30 3.95 7.62 4.94
N VAL A 31 5.12 7.21 5.42
CA VAL A 31 6.38 7.96 5.29
C VAL A 31 7.39 7.04 4.61
N LEU A 32 7.74 7.37 3.36
CA LEU A 32 8.75 6.65 2.58
C LEU A 32 10.05 7.46 2.53
N ARG A 33 11.17 6.79 2.73
CA ARG A 33 12.51 7.34 2.55
C ARG A 33 13.14 6.81 1.26
N ARG A 34 14.10 7.54 0.69
CA ARG A 34 14.82 7.10 -0.53
C ARG A 34 15.45 5.72 -0.32
N GLY A 35 15.19 4.79 -1.25
CA GLY A 35 15.73 3.43 -1.22
C GLY A 35 15.09 2.50 -0.16
N GLN A 36 14.11 2.98 0.60
CA GLN A 36 13.38 2.16 1.56
C GLN A 36 12.33 1.30 0.84
N GLN A 37 12.34 0.00 1.09
CA GLN A 37 11.22 -0.86 0.72
C GLN A 37 10.01 -0.55 1.60
N GLY A 38 8.85 -0.31 0.98
CA GLY A 38 7.61 -0.04 1.70
C GLY A 38 7.06 -1.30 2.37
N ASP A 39 6.42 -1.11 3.52
CA ASP A 39 5.64 -2.14 4.17
C ASP A 39 4.33 -2.43 3.39
N PRO A 40 3.78 -3.66 3.46
CA PRO A 40 2.51 -3.98 2.84
C PRO A 40 1.37 -3.08 3.37
N LEU A 41 0.68 -2.39 2.46
CA LEU A 41 -0.48 -1.56 2.81
C LEU A 41 -1.73 -2.38 3.13
N VAL A 42 -1.86 -3.54 2.50
CA VAL A 42 -2.91 -4.54 2.75
C VAL A 42 -2.42 -5.90 2.27
N THR A 43 -2.81 -6.95 2.98
CA THR A 43 -2.65 -8.35 2.55
C THR A 43 -4.04 -8.97 2.46
N LEU A 44 -4.35 -9.60 1.33
CA LEU A 44 -5.66 -10.19 1.06
C LEU A 44 -5.47 -11.66 0.69
N ASN A 45 -6.27 -12.53 1.30
CA ASN A 45 -6.32 -13.94 0.95
C ASN A 45 -7.38 -14.15 -0.13
N LEU A 46 -6.97 -14.62 -1.29
CA LEU A 46 -7.86 -14.89 -2.42
C LEU A 46 -8.06 -16.40 -2.58
N LYS A 47 -9.31 -16.82 -2.74
CA LYS A 47 -9.63 -18.19 -3.15
C LYS A 47 -9.23 -18.42 -4.62
N PRO A 48 -9.06 -19.67 -5.06
CA PRO A 48 -8.81 -19.98 -6.46
C PRO A 48 -9.88 -19.37 -7.38
N GLY A 49 -9.45 -18.60 -8.39
CA GLY A 49 -10.35 -17.91 -9.32
C GLY A 49 -11.05 -16.66 -8.76
N GLU A 50 -10.83 -16.31 -7.49
CA GLU A 50 -11.42 -15.12 -6.89
C GLU A 50 -10.78 -13.84 -7.45
N GLN A 51 -11.63 -12.85 -7.71
CA GLN A 51 -11.22 -11.49 -8.05
C GLN A 51 -11.69 -10.53 -6.95
N ARG A 52 -10.79 -9.63 -6.54
CA ARG A 52 -11.10 -8.64 -5.51
C ARG A 52 -10.65 -7.26 -5.95
N LEU A 53 -11.60 -6.33 -6.03
CA LEU A 53 -11.33 -4.94 -6.34
C LEU A 53 -10.65 -4.27 -5.15
N VAL A 54 -9.51 -3.64 -5.41
CA VAL A 54 -8.77 -2.82 -4.46
C VAL A 54 -8.60 -1.43 -5.04
N GLU A 55 -9.22 -0.44 -4.41
CA GLU A 55 -9.06 0.97 -4.72
C GLU A 55 -7.92 1.55 -3.89
N PHE A 56 -6.94 2.14 -4.57
CA PHE A 56 -5.86 2.89 -3.95
C PHE A 56 -5.99 4.37 -4.28
N GLY A 57 -6.11 5.21 -3.25
CA GLY A 57 -6.15 6.65 -3.37
C GLY A 57 -4.99 7.30 -2.63
N MET A 58 -4.26 8.17 -3.31
CA MET A 58 -3.33 9.10 -2.69
C MET A 58 -3.53 10.50 -3.25
N ILE A 59 -3.29 11.50 -2.42
CA ILE A 59 -3.15 12.88 -2.87
C ILE A 59 -1.66 13.10 -3.05
N TYR A 60 -1.24 13.49 -4.25
CA TYR A 60 0.15 13.80 -4.53
C TYR A 60 0.53 15.07 -3.75
N PRO A 61 1.43 14.99 -2.75
CA PRO A 61 1.79 16.18 -2.00
C PRO A 61 2.80 17.00 -2.83
N PRO A 62 2.80 18.33 -2.69
CA PRO A 62 3.67 19.20 -3.49
C PRO A 62 5.17 18.97 -3.25
N ASP A 63 5.54 18.29 -2.16
CA ASP A 63 6.91 17.97 -1.76
C ASP A 63 7.35 16.54 -2.11
N ALA A 64 6.49 15.74 -2.77
CA ALA A 64 6.88 14.41 -3.23
C ALA A 64 7.78 14.49 -4.47
N THR A 65 8.82 13.65 -4.49
CA THR A 65 9.68 13.51 -5.67
C THR A 65 9.13 12.38 -6.57
N PRO A 66 8.79 12.63 -7.85
CA PRO A 66 8.30 11.59 -8.76
C PRO A 66 9.40 10.60 -9.20
N PRO A 67 9.05 9.38 -9.67
CA PRO A 67 7.75 8.69 -9.58
C PRO A 67 7.65 7.74 -8.35
N GLN A 68 6.45 7.51 -7.82
CA GLN A 68 6.16 6.43 -6.85
C GLN A 68 5.60 5.21 -7.56
N VAL A 69 5.96 4.02 -7.07
CA VAL A 69 5.50 2.73 -7.63
C VAL A 69 4.56 2.04 -6.64
N LEU A 70 3.40 1.60 -7.12
CA LEU A 70 2.53 0.68 -6.40
C LEU A 70 2.85 -0.75 -6.84
N THR A 71 3.26 -1.60 -5.89
CA THR A 71 3.58 -3.00 -6.18
C THR A 71 2.45 -3.91 -5.72
N VAL A 72 1.96 -4.74 -6.64
CA VAL A 72 1.09 -5.88 -6.35
C VAL A 72 1.94 -7.13 -6.50
N LYS A 73 1.98 -7.96 -5.47
CA LYS A 73 2.72 -9.22 -5.49
C LYS A 73 1.94 -10.32 -4.80
N THR A 74 2.03 -11.53 -5.34
CA THR A 74 1.63 -12.74 -4.63
C THR A 74 2.65 -12.99 -3.53
N LEU A 75 2.19 -13.23 -2.31
CA LEU A 75 3.06 -13.65 -1.21
C LEU A 75 3.17 -15.16 -1.24
N ASP A 76 4.37 -15.71 -1.16
CA ASP A 76 4.54 -17.14 -0.95
C ASP A 76 3.91 -17.49 0.39
N ASN A 77 2.94 -18.40 0.37
CA ASN A 77 2.35 -18.92 1.59
C ASN A 77 3.48 -19.68 2.31
N GLN A 78 4.05 -19.07 3.35
CA GLN A 78 5.04 -19.72 4.22
C GLN A 78 4.29 -20.79 5.04
N ALA A 79 3.89 -21.86 4.37
CA ALA A 79 3.53 -23.11 5.01
C ALA A 79 4.84 -23.81 5.35
N ARG A 80 5.31 -23.56 6.57
CA ARG A 80 6.16 -24.49 7.31
C ARG A 80 5.61 -24.62 8.71
#